data_AF-A0A133U493-F1
#
_entry.id   AF-A0A133U493-F1
#
_cell.length_a   1.000
_cell.length_b   1.000
_cell.length_c   1.000
_cell.angle_alpha   90.00
_cell.angle_beta   90.00
_cell.angle_gamma   90.00
#
_symmetry.space_group_name_H-M   'P 1'
#
loop_
_entity.id
_entity.type
_entity.pdbx_description
1 polymer ?
#
loop_
_entity_poly.entity_id
_entity_poly.type
_entity_poly.pdbx_seq_one_letter_code
_entity_poly.pdbx_strand_id
1 'polypeptide(L)'
;MGEHEAISNLTHQGLFSKNEARLGCYDSMEGNGDVLFPISLRWDIPTYVFKGKQNLTDKIIHRLGFYERAERLDLLEELKNVNILPHGGGYDLKLPYGEIEIISTSFGNIFALSGLEPAPDVSEISIGKGVSKFGEMVVTDPKSLPYTYRGKRVIGKTNELELGEMRAKLRPILTIKV
;
A
#
# COMPACT_ATOMS: atom_id res chain seq x y z
N MET A 1 32.55 -2.24 11.87
CA MET A 1 31.65 -2.04 10.71
C MET A 1 32.52 -1.47 9.59
N GLY A 2 32.45 -2.01 8.37
CA GLY A 2 33.27 -1.53 7.23
C GLY A 2 32.88 -0.12 6.79
N GLU A 3 33.46 0.37 5.70
CA GLU A 3 32.99 1.60 5.06
C GLU A 3 31.62 1.39 4.40
N HIS A 4 30.75 2.41 4.46
CA HIS A 4 29.39 2.37 3.90
C HIS A 4 29.11 3.69 3.18
N GLU A 5 28.35 3.63 2.09
CA GLU A 5 27.79 4.79 1.42
C GLU A 5 26.28 4.82 1.62
N ALA A 6 25.74 5.98 2.02
CA ALA A 6 24.30 6.15 2.19
C ALA A 6 23.62 6.35 0.83
N ILE A 7 22.84 5.37 0.40
CA ILE A 7 22.08 5.44 -0.86
C ILE A 7 20.82 6.31 -0.70
N SER A 8 20.18 6.27 0.48
CA SER A 8 18.96 7.03 0.77
C SER A 8 18.77 7.18 2.28
N ASN A 9 18.37 8.37 2.72
CA ASN A 9 18.07 8.69 4.13
C ASN A 9 16.89 9.67 4.22
N LEU A 10 15.79 9.33 3.57
CA LEU A 10 14.63 10.19 3.44
C LEU A 10 13.64 9.94 4.57
N THR A 11 13.07 11.03 5.09
CA THR A 11 11.98 10.94 6.07
C THR A 11 10.66 10.73 5.33
N HIS A 12 10.02 9.58 5.49
CA HIS A 12 8.70 9.30 4.89
C HIS A 12 7.53 9.65 5.83
N GLN A 13 7.82 9.88 7.10
CA GLN A 13 6.83 10.24 8.11
C GLN A 13 7.49 11.09 9.19
N GLY A 14 6.89 12.24 9.51
CA GLY A 14 7.44 13.14 10.52
C GLY A 14 6.87 14.55 10.44
N LEU A 15 7.40 15.42 11.30
CA LEU A 15 7.15 16.86 11.26
C LEU A 15 8.19 17.52 10.35
N PHE A 16 7.73 18.25 9.34
CA PHE A 16 8.60 18.93 8.37
C PHE A 16 8.64 20.44 8.62
N SER A 17 7.56 20.99 9.19
CA SER A 17 7.49 22.37 9.67
C SER A 17 6.52 22.48 10.85
N LYS A 18 6.40 23.68 11.45
CA LYS A 18 5.53 23.93 12.61
C LYS A 18 4.08 23.50 12.40
N ASN A 19 3.60 23.54 11.14
CA ASN A 19 2.22 23.22 10.77
C ASN A 19 2.13 22.12 9.70
N GLU A 20 3.19 21.33 9.52
CA GLU A 20 3.24 20.29 8.50
C GLU A 20 3.73 18.97 9.08
N ALA A 21 2.84 17.99 9.06
CA ALA A 21 3.14 16.59 9.32
C ALA A 21 2.88 15.79 8.05
N ARG A 22 3.84 14.98 7.60
CA ARG A 22 3.65 14.02 6.52
C ARG A 22 3.54 12.63 7.11
N LEU A 23 2.60 11.82 6.61
CA LEU A 23 2.35 10.46 7.07
C LEU A 23 2.46 9.50 5.89
N GLY A 24 3.58 8.80 5.80
CA GLY A 24 3.77 7.76 4.78
C GLY A 24 4.04 8.28 3.36
N CYS A 25 4.47 9.54 3.22
CA CYS A 25 4.69 10.21 1.94
C CYS A 25 6.14 10.73 1.85
N TYR A 26 6.77 10.46 0.71
CA TYR A 26 8.03 11.10 0.33
C TYR A 26 7.78 12.36 -0.48
N ASP A 27 8.74 13.28 -0.44
CA ASP A 27 8.83 14.37 -1.41
C ASP A 27 9.64 13.93 -2.62
N SER A 28 8.97 13.65 -3.73
CA SER A 28 9.65 13.24 -4.96
C SER A 28 10.51 14.34 -5.60
N MET A 29 10.34 15.59 -5.17
CA MET A 29 11.11 16.75 -5.67
C MET A 29 12.34 17.06 -4.81
N GLU A 30 12.52 16.36 -3.68
CA GLU A 30 13.73 16.48 -2.89
C GLU A 30 14.97 16.22 -3.76
N GLY A 31 16.03 17.01 -3.56
CA GLY A 31 17.27 16.93 -4.35
C GLY A 31 17.06 17.11 -5.86
N ASN A 32 16.17 18.02 -6.27
CA ASN A 32 15.83 18.30 -7.68
C ASN A 32 15.30 17.08 -8.46
N GLY A 33 14.70 16.10 -7.76
CA GLY A 33 14.13 14.90 -8.40
C GLY A 33 15.14 13.81 -8.75
N ASP A 34 16.40 13.95 -8.33
CA ASP A 34 17.45 12.93 -8.52
C ASP A 34 17.58 11.97 -7.32
N VAL A 35 16.71 12.11 -6.32
CA VAL A 35 16.70 11.28 -5.13
C VAL A 35 16.26 9.84 -5.42
N LEU A 36 16.92 8.90 -4.73
CA LEU A 36 16.64 7.48 -4.77
C LEU A 36 15.75 7.07 -3.59
N PHE A 37 14.64 6.40 -3.91
CA PHE A 37 13.64 5.95 -2.94
C PHE A 37 13.77 4.43 -2.74
N PRO A 38 14.04 3.97 -1.50
CA PRO A 38 14.00 2.56 -1.19
C PRO A 38 12.54 2.13 -1.02
N ILE A 39 12.16 1.10 -1.76
CA ILE A 39 10.92 0.34 -1.55
C ILE A 39 11.29 -0.94 -0.82
N SER A 40 11.11 -0.91 0.50
CA SER A 40 11.40 -2.03 1.41
C SER A 40 10.10 -2.70 1.82
N LEU A 41 9.92 -3.98 1.48
CA LEU A 41 8.65 -4.68 1.75
C LEU A 41 8.71 -5.57 3.00
N ARG A 42 9.86 -6.21 3.28
CA ARG A 42 10.16 -6.99 4.50
C ARG A 42 11.68 -7.25 4.59
N TRP A 43 12.19 -7.57 5.78
CA TRP A 43 13.64 -7.75 6.02
C TRP A 43 14.26 -8.96 5.30
N ASP A 44 13.46 -9.97 4.96
CA ASP A 44 13.86 -11.24 4.35
C ASP A 44 13.74 -11.24 2.81
N ILE A 45 13.39 -10.11 2.23
CA ILE A 45 13.25 -9.96 0.78
C ILE A 45 14.12 -8.80 0.26
N PRO A 46 14.40 -8.74 -1.05
CA PRO A 46 15.21 -7.68 -1.61
C PRO A 46 14.61 -6.28 -1.35
N THR A 47 15.49 -5.31 -1.11
CA THR A 47 15.16 -3.89 -1.16
C THR A 47 15.29 -3.43 -2.60
N TYR A 48 14.27 -2.74 -3.11
CA TYR A 48 14.31 -2.20 -4.45
C TYR A 48 14.53 -0.69 -4.38
N VAL A 49 15.40 -0.16 -5.23
CA VAL A 49 15.70 1.27 -5.29
C VAL A 49 15.09 1.84 -6.55
N PHE A 50 14.33 2.91 -6.41
CA PHE A 50 13.62 3.56 -7.50
C PHE A 50 13.97 5.04 -7.58
N LYS A 51 13.95 5.58 -8.79
CA LYS A 51 13.84 7.01 -9.03
C LYS A 51 12.37 7.35 -9.26
N GLY A 52 11.89 8.41 -8.62
CA GLY A 52 10.55 8.95 -8.87
C GLY A 52 10.43 9.48 -10.29
N LYS A 53 9.21 9.51 -10.84
CA LYS A 53 8.90 10.15 -12.12
C LYS A 53 7.43 10.58 -12.18
N GLN A 54 7.13 11.52 -13.07
CA GLN A 54 5.75 11.81 -13.49
C GLN A 54 5.11 10.56 -14.06
N ASN A 55 4.02 10.11 -13.44
CA ASN A 55 3.48 8.77 -13.73
C ASN A 55 1.96 8.70 -13.96
N LEU A 56 1.17 9.68 -13.50
CA LEU A 56 -0.27 9.70 -13.75
C LEU A 56 -0.63 10.34 -15.09
N THR A 57 -0.28 9.65 -16.19
CA THR A 57 -0.73 10.04 -17.55
C THR A 57 -2.22 9.72 -17.74
N ASP A 58 -2.87 10.32 -18.75
CA ASP A 58 -4.26 9.98 -19.12
C ASP A 58 -4.48 8.47 -19.27
N LYS A 59 -3.54 7.79 -19.93
CA LYS A 59 -3.57 6.33 -20.10
C LYS A 59 -3.58 5.59 -18.77
N ILE A 60 -2.75 6.00 -17.81
CA ILE A 60 -2.68 5.37 -16.48
C ILE A 60 -3.94 5.71 -15.67
N ILE A 61 -4.41 6.94 -15.72
CA ILE A 61 -5.63 7.39 -15.04
C ILE A 61 -6.86 6.62 -15.56
N HIS A 62 -6.97 6.41 -16.86
CA HIS A 62 -8.00 5.55 -17.46
C HIS A 62 -7.89 4.09 -16.99
N ARG A 63 -6.68 3.52 -17.00
CA ARG A 63 -6.45 2.14 -16.56
C ARG A 63 -6.80 1.92 -15.08
N LEU A 64 -6.66 2.95 -14.25
CA LEU A 64 -7.05 2.94 -12.84
C LEU A 64 -8.56 3.15 -12.63
N GLY A 65 -9.32 3.49 -13.69
CA GLY A 65 -10.75 3.78 -13.58
C GLY A 65 -11.05 5.13 -12.93
N PHE A 66 -10.08 6.05 -12.89
CA PHE A 66 -10.23 7.34 -12.21
C PHE A 66 -10.63 8.48 -13.14
N TYR A 67 -10.52 8.30 -14.45
CA TYR A 67 -10.67 9.38 -15.43
C TYR A 67 -12.00 10.13 -15.31
N GLU A 68 -13.13 9.43 -15.48
CA GLU A 68 -14.47 10.04 -15.44
C GLU A 68 -14.75 10.73 -14.09
N ARG A 69 -14.28 10.12 -12.99
CA ARG A 69 -14.44 10.68 -11.64
C ARG A 69 -13.58 11.94 -11.47
N ALA A 70 -12.35 11.93 -11.97
CA ALA A 70 -11.43 13.05 -11.87
C ALA A 70 -11.92 14.24 -12.71
N GLU A 71 -12.40 13.98 -13.92
CA GLU A 71 -12.99 15.00 -14.80
C GLU A 71 -14.23 15.65 -14.16
N ARG A 72 -15.16 14.84 -13.63
CA ARG A 72 -16.36 15.35 -12.93
C ARG A 72 -16.03 16.20 -11.69
N LEU A 73 -14.89 15.94 -11.05
CA LEU A 73 -14.44 16.67 -9.85
C LEU A 73 -13.45 17.80 -10.17
N ASP A 74 -13.13 18.03 -11.46
CA ASP A 74 -12.13 19.02 -11.91
C ASP A 74 -10.71 18.78 -11.32
N LEU A 75 -10.36 17.51 -11.08
CA LEU A 75 -9.07 17.11 -10.48
C LEU A 75 -8.09 16.50 -11.50
N LEU A 76 -8.46 16.46 -12.78
CA LEU A 76 -7.68 15.73 -13.78
C LEU A 76 -6.27 16.31 -13.95
N GLU A 77 -6.15 17.63 -14.03
CA GLU A 77 -4.84 18.29 -14.15
C GLU A 77 -4.03 18.20 -12.87
N GLU A 78 -4.66 18.24 -11.69
CA GLU A 78 -3.96 18.00 -10.43
C GLU A 78 -3.37 16.60 -10.38
N LEU A 79 -4.16 15.57 -10.72
CA LEU A 79 -3.68 14.19 -10.76
C LEU A 79 -2.50 14.02 -11.72
N LYS A 80 -2.56 14.64 -12.89
CA LYS A 80 -1.46 14.60 -13.87
C LYS A 80 -0.17 15.23 -13.37
N ASN A 81 -0.25 16.11 -12.37
CA ASN A 81 0.89 16.79 -11.76
C ASN A 81 1.40 16.10 -10.48
N VAL A 82 0.79 14.98 -10.05
CA VAL A 82 1.27 14.21 -8.90
C VAL A 82 2.19 13.05 -9.31
N ASN A 83 3.22 12.81 -8.49
CA ASN A 83 4.10 11.64 -8.57
C ASN A 83 3.77 10.66 -7.46
N ILE A 84 3.40 9.43 -7.80
CA ILE A 84 3.08 8.38 -6.82
C ILE A 84 4.12 7.26 -6.88
N LEU A 85 4.76 6.94 -5.76
CA LEU A 85 5.63 5.77 -5.63
C LEU A 85 5.35 5.08 -4.29
N PRO A 86 5.16 3.75 -4.23
CA PRO A 86 4.96 3.07 -2.97
C PRO A 86 6.24 3.08 -2.13
N HIS A 87 6.14 3.35 -0.83
CA HIS A 87 7.30 3.31 0.06
C HIS A 87 7.61 1.91 0.61
N GLY A 88 6.65 0.98 0.57
CA GLY A 88 6.80 -0.31 1.24
C GLY A 88 5.80 -1.38 0.79
N GLY A 89 5.78 -2.47 1.56
CA GLY A 89 5.12 -3.72 1.16
C GLY A 89 3.60 -3.72 1.16
N GLY A 90 2.99 -2.77 1.86
CA GLY A 90 1.55 -2.74 2.10
C GLY A 90 1.05 -3.95 2.89
N TYR A 91 0.11 -3.73 3.80
CA TYR A 91 -0.54 -4.84 4.49
C TYR A 91 -1.45 -5.62 3.56
N ASP A 92 -1.47 -6.93 3.75
CA ASP A 92 -2.34 -7.88 3.08
C ASP A 92 -3.19 -8.57 4.16
N LEU A 93 -4.37 -8.01 4.41
CA LEU A 93 -5.36 -8.61 5.30
C LEU A 93 -6.06 -9.73 4.52
N LYS A 94 -5.90 -10.97 4.99
CA LYS A 94 -6.58 -12.13 4.40
C LYS A 94 -7.87 -12.41 5.15
N LEU A 95 -8.84 -11.52 4.98
CA LEU A 95 -10.17 -11.68 5.52
C LEU A 95 -11.13 -12.00 4.37
N PRO A 96 -11.90 -13.10 4.45
CA PRO A 96 -12.79 -13.52 3.37
C PRO A 96 -14.11 -12.73 3.39
N TYR A 97 -14.08 -11.44 3.74
CA TYR A 97 -15.27 -10.59 3.88
C TYR A 97 -15.18 -9.41 2.91
N GLY A 98 -16.18 -9.26 2.05
CA GLY A 98 -16.24 -8.19 1.06
C GLY A 98 -16.88 -6.91 1.56
N GLU A 99 -17.58 -6.97 2.69
CA GLU A 99 -18.37 -5.86 3.23
C GLU A 99 -17.90 -5.48 4.63
N ILE A 100 -17.88 -4.17 4.91
CA ILE A 100 -17.49 -3.61 6.21
C ILE A 100 -18.53 -2.56 6.61
N GLU A 101 -19.18 -2.77 7.74
CA GLU A 101 -20.01 -1.78 8.43
C GLU A 101 -19.27 -1.23 9.65
N ILE A 102 -19.33 0.09 9.85
CA ILE A 102 -18.72 0.76 11.01
C ILE A 102 -19.84 1.26 11.92
N ILE A 103 -19.93 0.68 13.12
CA ILE A 103 -20.89 1.07 14.14
C ILE A 103 -20.16 1.92 15.19
N SER A 104 -20.48 3.21 15.23
CA SER A 104 -19.90 4.14 16.21
C SER A 104 -20.60 3.99 17.55
N THR A 105 -19.84 3.69 18.61
CA THR A 105 -20.36 3.55 19.99
C THR A 105 -19.65 4.50 20.96
N SER A 106 -20.16 4.63 22.17
CA SER A 106 -19.56 5.49 23.22
C SER A 106 -18.16 5.05 23.67
N PHE A 107 -17.76 3.80 23.42
CA PHE A 107 -16.45 3.25 23.79
C PHE A 107 -15.54 2.98 22.59
N GLY A 108 -15.97 3.35 21.37
CA GLY A 108 -15.16 3.23 20.15
C GLY A 108 -15.96 2.70 18.95
N ASN A 109 -15.25 2.52 17.85
CA ASN A 109 -15.83 1.98 16.63
C ASN A 109 -15.81 0.46 16.66
N ILE A 110 -16.93 -0.15 16.30
CA ILE A 110 -17.07 -1.59 16.06
C ILE A 110 -17.12 -1.79 14.54
N PHE A 111 -16.33 -2.72 14.02
CA PHE A 111 -16.28 -3.07 12.61
C PHE A 111 -16.95 -4.42 12.41
N ALA A 112 -18.14 -4.42 11.81
CA ALA A 112 -18.84 -5.64 11.44
C ALA A 112 -18.48 -6.00 9.99
N LEU A 113 -17.89 -7.17 9.80
CA LEU A 113 -17.46 -7.70 8.52
C LEU A 113 -18.45 -8.76 8.04
N SER A 114 -19.01 -8.57 6.85
CA SER A 114 -20.01 -9.45 6.24
C SER A 114 -19.67 -9.79 4.80
N GLY A 115 -20.56 -10.51 4.12
CA GLY A 115 -20.37 -10.87 2.71
C GLY A 115 -19.19 -11.82 2.53
N LEU A 116 -19.27 -13.01 3.14
CA LEU A 116 -18.27 -14.07 2.95
C LEU A 116 -18.02 -14.30 1.46
N GLU A 117 -16.77 -14.11 1.02
CA GLU A 117 -16.38 -14.47 -0.34
C GLU A 117 -16.60 -15.97 -0.53
N PRO A 118 -17.30 -16.39 -1.60
CA PRO A 118 -17.53 -17.81 -1.86
C PRO A 118 -16.20 -18.53 -2.02
N ALA A 119 -16.07 -19.71 -1.39
CA ALA A 119 -14.87 -20.51 -1.49
C ALA A 119 -14.52 -20.78 -2.98
N PRO A 120 -13.29 -20.51 -3.42
CA PRO A 120 -12.91 -20.62 -4.83
C PRO A 120 -12.78 -22.07 -5.30
N ASP A 121 -12.75 -23.05 -4.39
CA ASP A 121 -12.56 -24.47 -4.71
C ASP A 121 -13.68 -25.33 -4.11
N VAL A 122 -14.29 -26.17 -4.95
CA VAL A 122 -15.35 -27.11 -4.59
C VAL A 122 -14.85 -28.17 -3.59
N SER A 123 -13.54 -28.41 -3.54
CA SER A 123 -12.92 -29.33 -2.57
C SER A 123 -12.93 -28.83 -1.11
N GLU A 124 -13.11 -27.52 -0.89
CA GLU A 124 -13.28 -26.93 0.45
C GLU A 124 -14.74 -27.01 0.95
N ILE A 125 -15.67 -27.37 0.05
CA ILE A 125 -17.07 -27.63 0.38
C ILE A 125 -17.15 -29.02 1.01
N SER A 126 -16.91 -29.07 2.32
CA SER A 126 -17.21 -30.25 3.13
C SER A 126 -18.69 -30.62 2.96
N ILE A 127 -18.99 -31.67 2.20
CA ILE A 127 -20.35 -32.19 2.01
C ILE A 127 -20.94 -32.51 3.39
N GLY A 128 -21.94 -31.73 3.82
CA GLY A 128 -22.72 -32.01 5.04
C GLY A 128 -22.74 -30.90 6.10
N LYS A 129 -22.00 -29.80 5.95
CA LYS A 129 -22.28 -28.59 6.75
C LYS A 129 -23.17 -27.67 5.93
N GLY A 130 -24.44 -27.60 6.32
CA GLY A 130 -25.44 -26.76 5.68
C GLY A 130 -24.91 -25.34 5.46
N VAL A 131 -25.33 -24.77 4.33
CA VAL A 131 -25.10 -23.37 3.93
C VAL A 131 -25.54 -22.46 5.06
N SER A 132 -24.63 -22.18 5.97
CA SER A 132 -24.90 -21.36 7.12
C SER A 132 -24.70 -19.92 6.67
N LYS A 133 -25.75 -19.10 6.75
CA LYS A 133 -25.69 -17.63 6.87
C LYS A 133 -24.93 -17.20 8.15
N PHE A 134 -23.86 -17.91 8.50
CA PHE A 134 -23.02 -17.69 9.67
C PHE A 134 -21.66 -17.25 9.17
N GLY A 135 -21.31 -16.02 9.47
CA GLY A 135 -20.01 -15.48 9.19
C GLY A 135 -20.07 -13.98 9.17
N GLU A 136 -20.57 -13.37 10.24
CA GLU A 136 -20.22 -11.99 10.53
C GLU A 136 -19.04 -12.02 11.50
N MET A 137 -17.99 -11.26 11.20
CA MET A 137 -16.87 -11.08 12.10
C MET A 137 -16.95 -9.68 12.69
N VAL A 138 -17.01 -9.59 14.01
CA VAL A 138 -17.01 -8.31 14.72
C VAL A 138 -15.60 -8.04 15.24
N VAL A 139 -15.03 -6.92 14.84
CA VAL A 139 -13.69 -6.47 15.24
C VAL A 139 -13.81 -5.17 16.00
N THR A 140 -13.25 -5.10 17.20
CA THR A 140 -13.18 -3.87 18.02
C THR A 140 -11.78 -3.25 18.01
N ASP A 141 -10.75 -4.06 17.75
CA ASP A 141 -9.37 -3.61 17.54
C ASP A 141 -8.80 -4.16 16.22
N PRO A 142 -8.85 -3.38 15.13
CA PRO A 142 -8.28 -3.78 13.84
C PRO A 142 -6.77 -4.06 13.89
N LYS A 143 -6.03 -3.54 14.88
CA LYS A 143 -4.59 -3.78 15.00
C LYS A 143 -4.27 -5.23 15.37
N SER A 144 -5.21 -5.91 16.02
CA SER A 144 -5.09 -7.32 16.39
C SER A 144 -5.27 -8.28 15.20
N LEU A 145 -5.76 -7.79 14.06
CA LEU A 145 -6.04 -8.64 12.91
C LEU A 145 -4.75 -9.20 12.31
N PRO A 146 -4.72 -10.51 11.99
CA PRO A 146 -3.58 -11.10 11.33
C PRO A 146 -3.44 -10.50 9.93
N TYR A 147 -2.24 -10.04 9.61
CA TYR A 147 -1.90 -9.53 8.29
C TYR A 147 -0.59 -10.13 7.81
N THR A 148 -0.42 -10.13 6.50
CA THR A 148 0.88 -10.35 5.87
C THR A 148 1.27 -9.11 5.07
N TYR A 149 2.29 -9.20 4.22
CA TYR A 149 2.68 -8.13 3.33
C TYR A 149 2.43 -8.54 1.89
N ARG A 150 1.99 -7.61 1.04
CA ARG A 150 1.78 -7.89 -0.40
C ARG A 150 3.10 -8.24 -1.11
N GLY A 151 4.23 -7.85 -0.50
CA GLY A 151 5.56 -8.26 -0.93
C GLY A 151 5.84 -7.82 -2.38
N LYS A 152 6.44 -8.73 -3.17
CA LYS A 152 6.85 -8.43 -4.56
C LYS A 152 5.70 -8.04 -5.48
N ARG A 153 4.43 -8.29 -5.12
CA ARG A 153 3.26 -7.83 -5.88
C ARG A 153 3.25 -6.31 -6.02
N VAL A 154 3.72 -5.59 -5.00
CA VAL A 154 3.84 -4.12 -5.04
C VAL A 154 4.80 -3.70 -6.15
N ILE A 155 5.97 -4.34 -6.26
CA ILE A 155 6.96 -4.04 -7.30
C ILE A 155 6.40 -4.35 -8.69
N GLY A 156 5.71 -5.47 -8.84
CA GLY A 156 5.02 -5.81 -10.08
C GLY A 156 4.03 -4.72 -10.50
N LYS A 157 3.18 -4.27 -9.58
CA LYS A 157 2.19 -3.21 -9.84
C LYS A 157 2.85 -1.85 -10.11
N THR A 158 3.95 -1.55 -9.41
CA THR A 158 4.74 -0.32 -9.61
C THR A 158 5.26 -0.23 -11.04
N ASN A 159 5.80 -1.34 -11.56
CA ASN A 159 6.27 -1.40 -12.95
C ASN A 159 5.10 -1.39 -13.94
N GLU A 160 4.01 -2.13 -13.67
CA GLU A 160 2.82 -2.21 -14.52
C GLU A 160 2.16 -0.84 -14.75
N LEU A 161 2.11 -0.03 -13.70
CA LEU A 161 1.55 1.32 -13.70
C LEU A 161 2.59 2.40 -14.00
N GLU A 162 3.83 2.01 -14.30
CA GLU A 162 4.91 2.94 -14.62
C GLU A 162 5.12 4.02 -13.54
N LEU A 163 5.06 3.64 -12.25
CA LEU A 163 5.11 4.58 -11.13
C LEU A 163 6.52 5.13 -10.82
N GLY A 164 7.56 4.49 -11.35
CA GLY A 164 8.95 4.85 -11.10
C GLY A 164 9.89 4.15 -12.05
N GLU A 165 11.17 4.48 -11.93
CA GLU A 165 12.25 3.80 -12.66
C GLU A 165 13.13 3.02 -11.67
N MET A 166 13.15 1.69 -11.81
CA MET A 166 13.99 0.85 -10.95
C MET A 166 15.47 1.07 -11.28
N ARG A 167 16.26 1.47 -10.28
CA ARG A 167 17.69 1.73 -10.39
C ARG A 167 18.54 0.58 -9.87
N ALA A 168 18.08 -0.09 -8.82
CA ALA A 168 18.80 -1.22 -8.25
C ALA A 168 17.89 -2.19 -7.51
N LYS A 169 18.39 -3.41 -7.31
CA LYS A 169 17.83 -4.42 -6.44
C LYS A 169 18.93 -4.89 -5.50
N LEU A 170 18.76 -4.62 -4.21
CA LEU A 170 19.74 -4.87 -3.17
C LEU A 170 19.32 -6.09 -2.33
N ARG A 171 20.30 -6.90 -1.93
CA ARG A 171 20.09 -7.98 -0.95
C ARG A 171 20.37 -7.41 0.45
N PRO A 172 19.41 -7.45 1.38
CA PRO A 172 19.69 -7.02 2.75
C PRO A 172 20.74 -7.94 3.39
N ILE A 173 21.74 -7.35 4.03
CA ILE A 173 22.74 -8.06 4.86
C ILE A 173 22.39 -7.92 6.34
N LEU A 174 21.93 -6.72 6.73
CA LEU A 174 21.50 -6.38 8.08
C LEU A 174 20.27 -5.47 7.98
N THR A 175 19.24 -5.75 8.76
CA THR A 175 18.07 -4.87 8.95
C THR A 175 17.94 -4.58 10.44
N ILE A 176 17.96 -3.31 10.81
CA ILE A 176 17.71 -2.85 12.17
C ILE A 176 16.33 -2.17 12.17
N LYS A 177 15.41 -2.69 12.97
CA LYS A 177 14.09 -2.09 13.18
C LYS A 177 13.99 -1.68 14.64
N VAL A 178 13.66 -0.42 14.88
CA VAL A 178 13.44 0.18 16.21
C VAL A 178 11.96 0.33 16.44
#